data_AF-A0A327NJK3-F1
#
_entry.id   AF-A0A327NJK3-F1
#
_cell.length_a   1.000
_cell.length_b   1.000
_cell.length_c   1.000
_cell.angle_alpha   90.00
_cell.angle_beta   90.00
_cell.angle_gamma   90.00
#
_symmetry.space_group_name_H-M   'P 1'
#
loop_
_entity.id
_entity.type
_entity.pdbx_description
1 polymer ?
#
loop_
_entity_poly.entity_id
_entity_poly.type
_entity_poly.pdbx_seq_one_letter_code
_entity_poly.pdbx_strand_id
1 'polypeptide(L)'
;MTMCYNAQADEGVHDGTAIHHLPGVPSAEQIAKEGVDLVRMNALLLAKVEELTLYSVGQEKINQQQQAQLDEQQYKIDQLEKLVHQLLEKK
;
A
#
# COMPACT_ATOMS: atom_id res chain seq x y z
N MET A 1 11.25 -34.51 9.38
CA MET A 1 10.76 -33.88 10.62
C MET A 1 10.06 -32.61 10.20
N THR A 2 8.76 -32.72 9.97
CA THR A 2 7.90 -31.66 9.44
C THR A 2 7.81 -30.54 10.47
N MET A 3 8.26 -29.33 10.12
CA MET A 3 8.04 -28.13 10.92
C MET A 3 6.61 -27.66 10.69
N CYS A 4 5.71 -27.98 11.62
CA CYS A 4 4.39 -27.38 11.70
C CYS A 4 4.56 -25.93 12.16
N TYR A 5 4.36 -24.95 11.28
CA TYR A 5 4.28 -23.55 11.66
C TYR A 5 2.83 -23.24 12.05
N ASN A 6 2.58 -23.09 13.34
CA ASN A 6 1.30 -22.65 13.89
C ASN A 6 1.05 -21.19 13.51
N ALA A 7 0.21 -20.97 12.50
CA ALA A 7 -0.40 -19.67 12.21
C ALA A 7 -1.80 -19.64 12.85
N GLN A 8 -1.90 -19.02 14.02
CA GLN A 8 -3.18 -18.62 14.60
C GLN A 8 -3.04 -17.19 15.14
N ALA A 9 -3.63 -16.25 14.41
CA ALA A 9 -4.46 -15.15 14.91
C ALA A 9 -4.51 -14.03 13.86
N ASP A 10 -5.38 -14.20 12.86
CA ASP A 10 -6.07 -13.06 12.29
C ASP A 10 -7.54 -13.44 12.17
N GLU A 11 -8.24 -13.39 13.31
CA GLU A 11 -9.70 -13.34 13.33
C GLU A 11 -10.14 -11.92 12.94
N GLY A 12 -9.85 -11.55 11.70
CA GLY A 12 -10.45 -10.41 11.02
C GLY A 12 -11.62 -10.92 10.18
N VAL A 13 -12.80 -11.03 10.81
CA VAL A 13 -14.05 -11.17 10.06
C VAL A 13 -14.23 -9.91 9.22
N HIS A 14 -13.83 -9.97 7.94
CA HIS A 14 -14.28 -9.02 6.94
C HIS A 14 -15.28 -9.73 6.04
N ASP A 15 -16.52 -9.60 6.48
CA ASP A 15 -17.77 -9.92 5.81
C ASP A 15 -17.65 -9.80 4.28
N GLY A 16 -17.88 -10.93 3.62
CA GLY A 16 -18.06 -10.97 2.18
C GLY A 16 -19.43 -10.45 1.80
N THR A 17 -19.58 -9.14 1.58
CA THR A 17 -20.56 -8.62 0.63
C THR A 17 -20.10 -7.29 0.02
N ALA A 18 -19.97 -7.33 -1.31
CA ALA A 18 -20.01 -6.23 -2.26
C ALA A 18 -18.81 -5.27 -2.35
N ILE A 19 -18.06 -5.44 -3.43
CA ILE A 19 -17.42 -4.31 -4.12
C ILE A 19 -18.55 -3.51 -4.78
N HIS A 20 -19.26 -2.71 -3.99
CA HIS A 20 -20.23 -1.77 -4.50
C HIS A 20 -19.44 -0.68 -5.24
N HIS A 21 -19.50 -0.74 -6.58
CA HIS A 21 -19.32 0.34 -7.55
C HIS A 21 -18.78 1.67 -7.00
N LEU A 22 -17.76 2.21 -7.69
CA LEU A 22 -17.16 3.52 -7.37
C LEU A 22 -18.23 4.53 -6.93
N PRO A 23 -18.12 5.12 -5.72
CA PRO A 23 -19.13 6.01 -5.21
C PRO A 23 -19.33 7.19 -6.17
N GLY A 24 -20.58 7.42 -6.57
CA GLY A 24 -20.95 8.45 -7.54
C GLY A 24 -21.02 7.99 -9.00
N VAL A 25 -20.62 6.74 -9.30
CA VAL A 25 -20.80 6.13 -10.63
C VAL A 25 -22.14 5.37 -10.66
N PRO A 26 -23.05 5.69 -11.61
CA PRO A 26 -24.31 4.96 -11.76
C PRO A 26 -24.06 3.50 -12.15
N SER A 27 -24.95 2.61 -11.72
CA SER A 27 -24.89 1.20 -12.10
C SER A 27 -25.15 1.01 -13.59
N ALA A 28 -24.75 -0.13 -14.14
CA ALA A 28 -25.03 -0.49 -15.53
C ALA A 28 -26.55 -0.45 -15.84
N GLU A 29 -27.39 -0.87 -14.89
CA GLU A 29 -28.85 -0.82 -15.00
C GLU A 29 -29.39 0.63 -15.02
N GLN A 30 -28.81 1.53 -14.21
CA GLN A 30 -29.18 2.95 -14.22
C GLN A 30 -28.79 3.62 -15.54
N ILE A 31 -27.61 3.32 -16.07
CA ILE A 31 -27.16 3.83 -17.37
C ILE A 31 -28.09 3.36 -18.49
N ALA A 32 -28.52 2.09 -18.46
CA ALA A 32 -29.44 1.55 -19.46
C ALA A 32 -30.83 2.20 -19.41
N LYS A 33 -31.28 2.66 -18.23
CA LYS A 33 -32.61 3.25 -18.03
C LYS A 33 -32.65 4.77 -18.21
N GLU A 34 -31.64 5.48 -17.73
CA GLU A 34 -31.63 6.94 -17.62
C GLU A 34 -30.68 7.60 -18.64
N GLY A 35 -29.86 6.79 -19.34
CA GLY A 35 -28.76 7.28 -20.17
C GLY A 35 -27.54 7.67 -19.34
N VAL A 36 -26.46 8.11 -20.00
CA VAL A 36 -25.25 8.59 -19.31
C VAL A 36 -25.04 10.07 -19.62
N ASP A 37 -24.82 10.86 -18.58
CA ASP A 37 -24.27 12.22 -18.74
C ASP A 37 -22.76 12.10 -18.88
N LEU A 38 -22.28 12.12 -20.13
CA LEU A 38 -20.86 12.02 -20.48
C LEU A 38 -20.03 13.14 -19.87
N VAL A 39 -20.58 14.36 -19.75
CA VAL A 39 -19.87 15.51 -19.20
C VAL A 39 -19.66 15.30 -17.70
N ARG A 40 -20.70 14.90 -16.99
CA ARG A 40 -20.61 14.56 -15.56
C ARG A 40 -19.68 13.38 -15.30
N MET A 41 -19.74 12.35 -16.13
CA MET A 41 -18.86 11.18 -15.99
C MET A 41 -17.38 11.58 -16.18
N ASN A 42 -17.08 12.38 -17.20
CA ASN A 42 -15.72 12.85 -17.43
C ASN A 42 -15.21 13.73 -16.29
N ALA A 43 -16.05 14.60 -15.72
CA ALA A 43 -15.69 15.41 -14.56
C ALA A 43 -15.39 14.54 -13.32
N LEU A 44 -16.19 13.50 -13.08
CA LEU A 44 -15.96 12.54 -11.99
C LEU A 44 -14.66 11.75 -12.18
N LEU A 45 -14.37 11.31 -13.41
CA LEU A 45 -13.12 10.63 -13.75
C LEU A 45 -11.91 11.53 -13.50
N LEU A 46 -11.96 12.79 -13.92
CA LEU A 46 -10.88 13.76 -13.67
C LEU A 46 -10.64 13.99 -12.18
N ALA A 47 -11.69 14.15 -11.38
CA ALA A 47 -11.58 14.29 -9.93
C ALA A 47 -10.92 13.06 -9.28
N LYS A 48 -11.25 11.85 -9.75
CA LYS A 48 -10.64 10.61 -9.27
C LYS A 48 -9.19 10.43 -9.72
N VAL A 49 -8.85 10.88 -10.93
CA VAL A 49 -7.46 10.91 -11.39
C VAL A 49 -6.64 11.86 -10.52
N GLU A 50 -7.17 13.04 -10.16
CA GLU A 50 -6.49 13.98 -9.26
C GLU A 50 -6.27 13.36 -7.87
N GLU A 51 -7.31 12.76 -7.28
CA GLU A 51 -7.22 12.08 -5.98
C GLU A 51 -6.16 10.96 -5.99
N LEU A 52 -6.18 10.10 -7.01
CA LEU A 52 -5.20 9.02 -7.16
C LEU A 52 -3.78 9.55 -7.44
N THR A 53 -3.66 10.68 -8.14
CA THR A 53 -2.36 11.33 -8.38
C THR A 53 -1.79 11.86 -7.07
N LEU A 54 -2.60 12.54 -6.27
CA LEU A 54 -2.19 13.02 -4.94
C LEU A 54 -1.78 11.85 -4.03
N TYR A 55 -2.55 10.76 -4.04
CA TYR A 55 -2.21 9.54 -3.30
C TYR A 55 -0.88 8.96 -3.76
N SER A 56 -0.67 8.85 -5.08
CA SER A 56 0.57 8.32 -5.67
C SER A 56 1.80 9.13 -5.25
N VAL A 57 1.71 10.47 -5.30
CA VAL A 57 2.77 11.37 -4.83
C VAL A 57 3.02 11.20 -3.32
N GLY A 58 1.97 11.04 -2.52
CA GLY A 58 2.08 10.75 -1.09
C GLY A 58 2.81 9.44 -0.83
N GLN A 59 2.44 8.38 -1.54
CA GLN A 59 3.03 7.06 -1.43
C GLN A 59 4.52 7.06 -1.83
N GLU A 60 4.88 7.79 -2.89
CA GLU A 60 6.27 7.91 -3.33
C GLU A 60 7.14 8.55 -2.25
N LYS A 61 6.65 9.61 -1.57
CA LYS A 61 7.36 10.24 -0.45
C LYS A 61 7.56 9.28 0.73
N ILE A 62 6.54 8.50 1.08
CA ILE A 62 6.64 7.49 2.15
C ILE A 62 7.68 6.44 1.78
N ASN A 63 7.66 5.94 0.54
CA ASN A 63 8.64 4.96 0.06
C ASN A 63 10.07 5.51 0.11
N GLN A 64 10.29 6.77 -0.29
CA GLN A 64 11.59 7.43 -0.21
C GLN A 64 12.09 7.56 1.23
N GLN A 65 11.20 7.91 2.17
CA GLN A 65 11.53 7.99 3.59
C GLN A 65 11.88 6.62 4.17
N GLN A 66 11.11 5.59 3.82
CA GLN A 66 11.38 4.21 4.25
C GLN A 66 12.71 3.71 3.70
N GLN A 67 13.02 3.99 2.43
CA GLN A 67 14.30 3.62 1.84
C GLN A 67 15.48 4.29 2.56
N ALA A 68 15.37 5.59 2.86
CA ALA A 68 16.40 6.30 3.61
C ALA A 68 16.61 5.71 5.02
N GLN A 69 15.54 5.29 5.70
CA GLN A 69 15.63 4.62 6.99
C GLN A 69 16.30 3.25 6.89
N LEU A 70 15.99 2.48 5.83
CA LEU A 70 16.64 1.19 5.57
C LEU A 70 18.14 1.36 5.33
N ASP A 71 18.53 2.36 4.53
CA ASP A 71 19.93 2.65 4.24
C ASP A 71 20.69 3.05 5.52
N GLU A 72 20.07 3.86 6.39
CA GLU A 72 20.65 4.24 7.68
C GLU A 72 20.80 3.03 8.62
N GLN A 73 19.79 2.16 8.67
CA GLN A 73 19.83 0.94 9.48
C GLN A 73 20.91 -0.01 8.97
N GLN A 74 21.02 -0.21 7.66
CA GLN A 74 22.06 -1.03 7.06
C GLN A 74 23.45 -0.50 7.39
N TYR A 75 23.65 0.82 7.28
CA TYR A 75 24.93 1.43 7.68
C TYR A 75 25.27 1.15 9.15
N LYS A 76 24.29 1.26 10.06
CA LYS A 76 24.51 0.95 11.49
C LYS A 76 24.86 -0.52 11.69
N ILE A 77 24.19 -1.43 10.99
CA ILE A 77 24.50 -2.87 11.03
C ILE A 77 25.94 -3.11 10.60
N ASP A 78 26.38 -2.56 9.47
CA ASP A 78 27.74 -2.72 8.96
C ASP A 78 28.80 -2.20 9.94
N GLN A 79 28.53 -1.08 10.62
CA GLN A 79 29.46 -0.56 11.65
C GLN A 79 29.53 -1.50 12.85
N LEU A 80 28.38 -1.97 13.34
CA LEU A 80 28.33 -2.90 14.47
C LEU A 80 29.06 -4.20 14.15
N GLU A 81 28.89 -4.75 12.94
CA GLU A 81 29.61 -5.95 12.48
C GLU A 81 31.13 -5.74 12.50
N LYS A 82 31.62 -4.59 12.02
CA LYS A 82 33.06 -4.25 12.06
C LYS A 82 33.58 -4.15 13.49
N LEU A 83 32.83 -3.51 14.39
CA LEU A 83 33.22 -3.40 15.80
C LEU A 83 33.31 -4.78 16.46
N VAL A 84 32.33 -5.66 16.20
CA VAL A 84 32.34 -7.04 16.70
C VAL A 84 33.60 -7.77 16.19
N HIS A 85 33.93 -7.64 14.91
CA HIS A 85 35.12 -8.29 14.35
C HIS A 85 36.42 -7.82 15.03
N GLN A 86 36.59 -6.50 15.21
CA GLN A 86 37.76 -5.93 15.88
C GLN A 86 37.93 -6.42 17.33
N LEU A 87 36.81 -6.63 18.04
CA LEU A 87 36.84 -7.13 19.41
C LEU A 87 37.19 -8.63 19.46
N LEU A 88 36.78 -9.40 18.46
CA LEU A 88 37.13 -10.82 18.35
C LEU A 88 38.60 -11.02 17.95
N GLU A 89 39.16 -10.16 17.10
CA GLU A 89 40.57 -10.24 16.69
C GLU A 89 41.56 -9.82 17.79
N LYS A 90 41.11 -9.01 18.76
CA LYS A 90 41.94 -8.52 19.89
C LYS A 90 42.01 -9.50 21.07
N LYS A 91 41.36 -10.65 21.00
CA LYS A 91 41.27 -11.63 22.10
C LYS A 91 42.15 -12.85 21.83
#